data_AF-A0A2M8UIZ7-F1
#
_entry.id   AF-A0A2M8UIZ7-F1
#
_cell.length_a   1.000
_cell.length_b   1.000
_cell.length_c   1.000
_cell.angle_alpha   90.00
_cell.angle_beta   90.00
_cell.angle_gamma   90.00
#
_symmetry.space_group_name_H-M   'P 1'
#
loop_
_entity.id
_entity.type
_entity.pdbx_description
1 polymer ?
#
loop_
_entity_poly.entity_id
_entity_poly.type
_entity_poly.pdbx_seq_one_letter_code
_entity_poly.pdbx_strand_id
1 'polypeptide(L)'
;MRQYFGAATLVLSAGLTVFSMEVLTVKQAVAQTPPRTSQDAQTSAEPQRGETVTSRRRPEYDPVGVRMGGFMLYPELGIQQSYNSNVYSTSSNEQGDFITAIEPSLDLRSNWNNHALNLHADSSVVRYWDNDDENYTDYTLSADGRVDVLRDLRLLAGAGYQIRHEPRYSPDNQGGVEPTEYSITGANLGVEKEFNRLSFRVDGQTERYEYDNVRTAAGAVIDQSGRDRDQHQIGLRTGYEIAPLRKVYLLTNYYLREYDNLTGGFNRDSDGYLIGAGTQYDLTGLVFLDAYAGYRRQDYKDARLTTMDGWASGIKVTWNVTPLTTITGTLDRDIRETTLTNASGYFHTRAEVRADHELLRNLILTASLGYENDDFQGISRNDDYTLAGLGAKYLINRNFSLSGGYGYRSRDSNVAGSDFDENVVMVRLGAQL
;
A
#
# COMPACT_ATOMS: atom_id res chain seq x y z
N MET A 1 13.79 -15.24 16.66
CA MET A 1 14.44 -14.27 15.76
C MET A 1 13.43 -14.01 14.65
N ARG A 2 12.60 -12.97 14.80
CA ARG A 2 11.44 -12.72 13.94
C ARG A 2 11.88 -11.93 12.73
N GLN A 3 11.63 -12.53 11.58
CA GLN A 3 12.13 -12.13 10.27
C GLN A 3 11.08 -11.21 9.62
N TYR A 4 11.46 -9.96 9.35
CA TYR A 4 10.68 -9.02 8.52
C TYR A 4 11.17 -9.19 7.07
N PHE A 5 10.37 -9.79 6.19
CA PHE A 5 10.78 -10.04 4.80
C PHE A 5 9.71 -9.55 3.82
N GLY A 6 10.19 -8.82 2.82
CA GLY A 6 9.38 -8.05 1.89
C GLY A 6 8.34 -8.87 1.10
N ALA A 7 7.07 -8.57 1.35
CA ALA A 7 6.32 -7.75 0.39
C ALA A 7 6.56 -6.28 0.76
N ALA A 8 6.33 -5.32 -0.13
CA ALA A 8 6.17 -3.93 0.30
C ALA A 8 4.96 -3.85 1.24
N THR A 9 5.14 -4.21 2.51
CA THR A 9 4.11 -4.14 3.53
C THR A 9 3.91 -2.67 3.80
N LEU A 10 2.94 -2.08 3.10
CA LEU A 10 2.20 -0.94 3.58
C LEU A 10 1.58 -1.39 4.91
N VAL A 11 2.35 -1.21 5.98
CA VAL A 11 1.77 -1.15 7.31
C VAL A 11 0.91 0.10 7.27
N LEU A 12 -0.37 -0.08 6.95
CA LEU A 12 -1.42 0.87 7.28
C LEU A 12 -1.46 0.97 8.79
N SER A 13 -0.51 1.73 9.35
CA SER A 13 -0.80 2.49 10.54
C SER A 13 -1.83 3.52 10.09
N ALA A 14 -2.98 3.59 10.78
CA ALA A 14 -3.94 4.68 10.71
C ALA A 14 -3.28 6.01 11.14
N GLY A 15 -2.36 6.47 10.30
CA GLY A 15 -1.53 7.64 10.42
C GLY A 15 -1.66 8.38 9.10
N LEU A 16 -1.76 9.71 9.20
CA LEU A 16 -2.01 10.61 8.09
C LEU A 16 -1.26 10.20 6.82
N THR A 17 -2.00 9.61 5.90
CA THR A 17 -1.60 9.38 4.53
C THR A 17 -2.63 10.13 3.70
N VAL A 18 -2.32 11.40 3.44
CA VAL A 18 -3.19 12.28 2.64
C VAL A 18 -3.28 11.75 1.20
N PHE A 19 -2.28 10.98 0.78
CA PHE A 19 -2.16 10.39 -0.54
C PHE A 19 -1.56 8.99 -0.46
N SER A 20 -2.39 7.98 -0.25
CA SER A 20 -2.02 6.58 -0.45
C SER A 20 -2.75 6.03 -1.67
N MET A 21 -2.01 5.60 -2.69
CA MET A 21 -2.52 4.58 -3.61
C MET A 21 -2.39 3.23 -2.89
N GLU A 22 -3.51 2.57 -2.63
CA GLU A 22 -3.50 1.20 -2.11
C GLU A 22 -3.55 0.22 -3.29
N VAL A 23 -2.47 -0.54 -3.47
CA VAL A 23 -2.52 -1.80 -4.23
C VAL A 23 -2.84 -2.91 -3.24
N LEU A 24 -3.66 -3.90 -3.62
CA LEU A 24 -3.94 -5.08 -2.79
C LEU A 24 -2.60 -5.70 -2.37
N THR A 25 -2.21 -5.44 -1.13
CA THR A 25 -1.12 -6.13 -0.46
C THR A 25 -1.75 -6.79 0.74
N VAL A 26 -1.93 -8.11 0.68
CA VAL A 26 -2.33 -8.88 1.85
C VAL A 26 -1.32 -8.58 2.96
N LYS A 27 -1.78 -7.91 4.02
CA LYS A 27 -0.95 -7.57 5.19
C LYS A 27 -0.35 -8.87 5.70
N GLN A 28 0.96 -9.05 5.57
CA GLN A 28 1.61 -10.15 6.25
C GLN A 28 1.53 -9.91 7.75
N ALA A 29 1.04 -10.91 8.48
CA ALA A 29 1.05 -10.90 9.93
C ALA A 29 2.49 -10.69 10.44
N VAL A 30 2.80 -9.47 10.86
CA VAL A 30 3.95 -9.23 11.73
C VAL A 30 3.65 -10.00 13.00
N ALA A 31 4.41 -11.07 13.23
CA ALA A 31 4.29 -11.80 14.46
C ALA A 31 4.54 -10.82 15.62
N GLN A 32 3.48 -10.44 16.34
CA GLN A 32 3.58 -9.76 17.63
C GLN A 32 3.77 -10.81 18.72
N THR A 33 4.72 -10.57 19.61
CA THR A 33 5.03 -11.52 20.70
C THR A 33 3.79 -11.58 21.59
N PRO A 34 3.37 -12.77 22.08
CA PRO A 34 2.21 -12.87 22.96
C PRO A 34 2.31 -11.84 24.09
N PRO A 35 1.18 -11.30 24.58
CA PRO A 35 1.20 -10.38 25.69
C PRO A 35 1.90 -11.05 26.87
N ARG A 36 3.05 -10.50 27.27
CA ARG A 36 3.65 -10.88 28.55
C ARG A 36 2.73 -10.37 29.65
N THR A 37 2.57 -11.19 30.67
CA THR A 37 1.73 -10.91 31.84
C THR A 37 2.16 -9.61 32.53
N SER A 38 1.25 -9.05 33.32
CA SER A 38 1.34 -7.76 34.03
C SER A 38 2.54 -7.58 34.97
N GLN A 39 3.45 -8.56 35.08
CA GLN A 39 4.68 -8.46 35.87
C GLN A 39 5.91 -7.95 35.09
N ASP A 40 5.85 -7.83 33.75
CA ASP A 40 6.97 -7.30 32.95
C ASP A 40 6.91 -5.78 32.70
N ALA A 41 5.93 -5.07 33.26
CA ALA A 41 5.63 -3.67 32.94
C ALA A 41 6.57 -2.62 33.57
N GLN A 42 7.76 -2.99 34.07
CA GLN A 42 8.64 -2.07 34.81
C GLN A 42 10.10 -1.99 34.34
N THR A 43 10.44 -2.45 33.14
CA THR A 43 11.73 -2.09 32.54
C THR A 43 11.50 -1.26 31.29
N SER A 44 12.08 -0.06 31.26
CA SER A 44 12.23 0.78 30.08
C SER A 44 12.92 -0.04 29.01
N ALA A 45 12.12 -0.71 28.17
CA ALA A 45 12.64 -1.56 27.12
C ALA A 45 13.40 -0.67 26.13
N GLU A 46 14.68 -0.98 25.92
CA GLU A 46 15.38 -0.52 24.73
C GLU A 46 14.51 -0.87 23.50
N PRO A 47 14.39 0.04 22.53
CA PRO A 47 13.58 -0.21 21.33
C PRO A 47 14.04 -1.53 20.68
N GLN A 48 13.08 -2.37 20.31
CA GLN A 48 13.38 -3.63 19.65
C GLN A 48 14.03 -3.35 18.29
N ARG A 49 14.93 -4.24 17.85
CA ARG A 49 15.52 -4.11 16.51
C ARG A 49 14.42 -4.10 15.45
N GLY A 50 14.41 -3.07 14.61
CA GLY A 50 13.46 -2.88 13.51
C GLY A 50 12.25 -2.05 13.89
N GLU A 51 12.13 -1.67 15.17
CA GLU A 51 11.04 -0.85 15.67
C GLU A 51 11.26 0.62 15.29
N THR A 52 10.29 1.24 14.64
CA THR A 52 10.30 2.66 14.29
C THR A 52 9.54 3.48 15.33
N VAL A 53 9.66 4.81 15.27
CA VAL A 53 8.81 5.70 16.05
C VAL A 53 7.33 5.36 15.90
N THR A 54 6.85 5.10 14.70
CA THR A 54 5.42 4.81 14.45
C THR A 54 5.03 3.39 14.87
N SER A 55 5.89 2.39 14.71
CA SER A 55 5.56 0.99 15.03
C SER A 55 5.73 0.64 16.50
N ARG A 56 6.43 1.47 17.28
CA ARG A 56 6.77 1.10 18.65
C ARG A 56 5.58 1.05 19.58
N ARG A 57 5.60 0.08 20.50
CA ARG A 57 4.55 -0.06 21.51
C ARG A 57 4.55 1.13 22.47
N ARG A 58 3.36 1.63 22.78
CA ARG A 58 3.11 2.65 23.78
C ARG A 58 2.10 2.09 24.77
N PRO A 59 2.52 1.28 25.76
CA PRO A 59 1.59 0.59 26.64
C PRO A 59 0.59 1.48 27.35
N GLU A 60 0.85 2.79 27.49
CA GLU A 60 -0.05 3.80 28.08
C GLU A 60 -1.16 4.29 27.12
N TYR A 61 -0.94 4.18 25.80
CA TYR A 61 -1.80 4.71 24.74
C TYR A 61 -2.24 3.67 23.71
N ASP A 62 -1.63 2.49 23.71
CA ASP A 62 -2.01 1.41 22.82
C ASP A 62 -3.39 0.86 23.22
N PRO A 63 -4.26 0.58 22.23
CA PRO A 63 -5.54 -0.08 22.48
C PRO A 63 -5.31 -1.46 23.10
N VAL A 64 -6.20 -1.84 24.00
CA VAL A 64 -6.06 -3.13 24.71
C VAL A 64 -6.63 -4.26 23.87
N GLY A 65 -7.63 -3.97 23.04
CA GLY A 65 -8.41 -4.96 22.31
C GLY A 65 -9.39 -5.69 23.21
N VAL A 66 -10.37 -6.33 22.59
CA VAL A 66 -11.35 -7.19 23.24
C VAL A 66 -10.94 -8.64 23.07
N ARG A 67 -10.70 -9.35 24.17
CA ARG A 67 -10.35 -10.77 24.14
C ARG A 67 -11.58 -11.62 23.86
N MET A 68 -11.55 -12.38 22.78
CA MET A 68 -12.61 -13.30 22.35
C MET A 68 -12.06 -14.72 22.24
N GLY A 69 -11.87 -15.37 23.40
CA GLY A 69 -11.31 -16.72 23.47
C GLY A 69 -9.90 -16.79 22.87
N GLY A 70 -9.78 -17.53 21.76
CA GLY A 70 -8.55 -17.70 20.98
C GLY A 70 -8.17 -16.49 20.09
N PHE A 71 -8.88 -15.37 20.21
CA PHE A 71 -8.68 -14.19 19.38
C PHE A 71 -8.65 -12.90 20.20
N MET A 72 -8.08 -11.85 19.61
CA MET A 72 -8.13 -10.46 20.03
C MET A 72 -8.80 -9.65 18.94
N LEU A 73 -9.85 -8.91 19.30
CA LEU A 73 -10.58 -8.02 18.41
C LEU A 73 -10.15 -6.57 18.67
N TYR A 74 -9.84 -5.83 17.61
CA TYR A 74 -9.46 -4.41 17.65
C TYR A 74 -10.41 -3.63 16.74
N PRO A 75 -11.56 -3.16 17.25
CA PRO A 75 -12.43 -2.28 16.50
C PRO A 75 -11.87 -0.85 16.55
N GLU A 76 -11.93 -0.17 15.41
CA GLU A 76 -11.58 1.24 15.26
C GLU A 76 -12.70 1.99 14.52
N LEU A 77 -12.92 3.25 14.86
CA LEU A 77 -13.76 4.18 14.12
C LEU A 77 -13.02 5.51 13.95
N GLY A 78 -12.79 5.91 12.70
CA GLY A 78 -12.32 7.24 12.33
C GLY A 78 -13.46 8.13 11.86
N ILE A 79 -13.41 9.41 12.23
CA ILE A 79 -14.18 10.48 11.58
C ILE A 79 -13.18 11.54 11.16
N GLN A 80 -13.11 11.82 9.87
CA GLN A 80 -12.22 12.80 9.27
C GLN A 80 -13.03 13.91 8.60
N GLN A 81 -12.57 15.14 8.80
CA GLN A 81 -12.95 16.29 8.00
C GLN A 81 -11.73 16.79 7.25
N SER A 82 -11.87 17.00 5.96
CA SER A 82 -10.81 17.53 5.10
C SER A 82 -11.34 18.63 4.19
N TYR A 83 -10.42 19.46 3.68
CA TYR A 83 -10.65 20.39 2.58
C TYR A 83 -9.65 20.07 1.49
N ASN A 84 -10.13 19.79 0.28
CA ASN A 84 -9.32 19.63 -0.92
C ASN A 84 -9.50 20.87 -1.79
N SER A 85 -8.41 21.49 -2.25
CA SER A 85 -8.48 22.68 -3.12
C SER A 85 -8.87 22.37 -4.57
N ASN A 86 -8.72 21.12 -5.03
CA ASN A 86 -8.91 20.73 -6.43
C ASN A 86 -9.42 19.29 -6.55
N VAL A 87 -10.71 19.07 -6.26
CA VAL A 87 -11.33 17.72 -6.20
C VAL A 87 -11.30 16.97 -7.52
N TYR A 88 -11.30 17.69 -8.65
CA TYR A 88 -11.26 17.10 -9.99
C TYR A 88 -9.84 16.95 -10.55
N SER A 89 -8.81 17.40 -9.81
CA SER A 89 -7.40 17.38 -10.24
C SER A 89 -7.19 17.99 -11.63
N THR A 90 -7.74 19.19 -11.86
CA THR A 90 -7.67 19.90 -13.15
C THR A 90 -6.65 21.03 -13.15
N SER A 91 -6.15 21.38 -14.34
CA SER A 91 -5.16 22.46 -14.53
C SER A 91 -5.74 23.88 -14.41
N SER A 92 -7.07 23.99 -14.44
CA SER A 92 -7.80 25.25 -14.45
C SER A 92 -9.23 25.02 -13.98
N ASN A 93 -9.89 26.12 -13.58
CA ASN A 93 -11.21 26.07 -12.97
C ASN A 93 -11.27 25.09 -11.78
N GLU A 94 -10.22 25.11 -10.95
CA GLU A 94 -10.10 24.27 -9.77
C GLU A 94 -11.32 24.46 -8.86
N GLN A 95 -11.86 23.34 -8.38
CA GLN A 95 -12.98 23.33 -7.45
C GLN A 95 -12.51 22.72 -6.15
N GLY A 96 -12.61 23.51 -5.08
CA GLY A 96 -12.35 23.02 -3.74
C GLY A 96 -13.63 22.56 -3.06
N ASP A 97 -13.52 21.58 -2.16
CA ASP A 97 -14.65 21.07 -1.40
C ASP A 97 -14.22 20.60 -0.01
N PHE A 98 -15.16 20.68 0.92
CA PHE A 98 -15.08 20.01 2.20
C PHE A 98 -15.54 18.56 2.07
N ILE A 99 -14.80 17.66 2.70
CA ILE A 99 -15.01 16.23 2.60
C ILE A 99 -15.11 15.66 4.00
N THR A 100 -16.15 14.88 4.26
CA THR A 100 -16.31 14.10 5.48
C THR A 100 -16.09 12.63 5.17
N ALA A 101 -15.19 11.97 5.90
CA ALA A 101 -14.98 10.53 5.81
C ALA A 101 -15.31 9.83 7.13
N ILE A 102 -16.02 8.71 7.06
CA ILE A 102 -16.30 7.81 8.19
C ILE A 102 -15.60 6.49 7.91
N GLU A 103 -14.72 6.09 8.83
CA GLU A 103 -13.75 5.01 8.61
C GLU A 103 -13.85 3.93 9.71
N PRO A 104 -14.85 3.04 9.67
CA PRO A 104 -14.87 1.88 10.55
C PRO A 104 -13.80 0.86 10.12
N SER A 105 -13.15 0.23 11.09
CA SER A 105 -12.22 -0.87 10.88
C SER A 105 -12.32 -1.92 11.98
N LEU A 106 -12.07 -3.17 11.62
CA LEU A 106 -12.13 -4.32 12.49
C LEU A 106 -10.97 -5.26 12.18
N ASP A 107 -10.11 -5.49 13.17
CA ASP A 107 -9.05 -6.49 13.12
C ASP A 107 -9.33 -7.60 14.12
N LEU A 108 -9.58 -8.83 13.66
CA LEU A 108 -9.65 -10.02 14.51
C LEU A 108 -8.39 -10.85 14.32
N ARG A 109 -7.58 -10.99 15.37
CA ARG A 109 -6.29 -11.66 15.31
C ARG A 109 -6.22 -12.83 16.27
N SER A 110 -5.82 -13.99 15.78
CA SER A 110 -5.59 -15.16 16.64
C SER A 110 -4.50 -14.86 17.69
N ASN A 111 -4.68 -15.37 18.91
CA ASN A 111 -3.69 -15.28 19.99
C ASN A 111 -2.99 -16.62 20.25
N TRP A 112 -2.95 -17.48 19.24
CA TRP A 112 -2.44 -18.84 19.33
C TRP A 112 -0.92 -18.88 19.45
N ASN A 113 -0.40 -19.92 20.11
CA ASN A 113 1.05 -20.11 20.28
C ASN A 113 1.74 -20.51 18.97
N ASN A 114 1.05 -21.34 18.18
CA ASN A 114 1.47 -21.81 16.86
C ASN A 114 0.33 -21.51 15.88
N HIS A 115 0.69 -21.30 14.62
CA HIS A 115 -0.22 -20.88 13.56
C HIS A 115 -0.74 -19.45 13.78
N ALA A 116 -1.36 -18.90 12.75
CA ALA A 116 -2.07 -17.64 12.83
C ALA A 116 -3.29 -17.70 11.91
N LEU A 117 -4.37 -17.06 12.33
CA LEU A 117 -5.51 -16.72 11.51
C LEU A 117 -5.92 -15.30 11.88
N ASN A 118 -6.06 -14.44 10.87
CA ASN A 118 -6.47 -13.07 11.02
C ASN A 118 -7.59 -12.75 10.04
N LEU A 119 -8.53 -11.92 10.47
CA LEU A 119 -9.57 -11.34 9.65
C LEU A 119 -9.46 -9.82 9.77
N HIS A 120 -9.62 -9.13 8.64
CA HIS A 120 -9.62 -7.69 8.58
C HIS A 120 -10.81 -7.20 7.75
N ALA A 121 -11.53 -6.21 8.27
CA ALA A 121 -12.56 -5.52 7.53
C ALA A 121 -12.45 -4.02 7.77
N ASP A 122 -12.54 -3.20 6.73
CA ASP A 122 -12.56 -1.75 6.83
C ASP A 122 -13.50 -1.16 5.78
N SER A 123 -13.95 0.07 6.01
CA SER A 123 -14.64 0.87 5.00
C SER A 123 -14.23 2.33 5.12
N SER A 124 -14.24 3.05 4.00
CA SER A 124 -14.12 4.51 3.94
C SER A 124 -15.35 5.07 3.24
N VAL A 125 -16.26 5.64 4.02
CA VAL A 125 -17.48 6.27 3.52
C VAL A 125 -17.21 7.77 3.35
N VAL A 126 -17.01 8.21 2.12
CA VAL A 126 -16.56 9.58 1.82
C VAL A 126 -17.68 10.41 1.20
N ARG A 127 -17.95 11.58 1.81
CA ARG A 127 -19.00 12.50 1.39
C ARG A 127 -18.45 13.90 1.15
N TYR A 128 -18.62 14.39 -0.06
CA TYR A 128 -18.34 15.75 -0.51
C TYR A 128 -19.53 16.64 -0.15
N TRP A 129 -19.27 17.90 0.22
CA TRP A 129 -20.33 18.79 0.70
C TRP A 129 -21.04 19.49 -0.46
N ASP A 130 -20.28 19.89 -1.47
CA ASP A 130 -20.80 20.62 -2.63
C ASP A 130 -20.85 19.75 -3.91
N ASN A 131 -20.03 18.69 -4.00
CA ASN A 131 -19.93 17.80 -5.17
C ASN A 131 -20.37 16.37 -4.83
N ASP A 132 -21.65 16.14 -4.57
CA ASP A 132 -22.16 14.83 -4.12
C ASP A 132 -22.04 13.70 -5.13
N ASP A 133 -21.90 14.00 -6.43
CA ASP A 133 -21.55 13.03 -7.47
C ASP A 133 -20.13 12.43 -7.28
N GLU A 134 -19.25 13.08 -6.49
CA GLU A 134 -17.93 12.58 -6.13
C GLU A 134 -17.95 11.62 -4.92
N ASN A 135 -19.11 11.38 -4.31
CA ASN A 135 -19.22 10.50 -3.17
C ASN A 135 -18.87 9.05 -3.55
N TYR A 136 -18.08 8.39 -2.69
CA TYR A 136 -17.76 6.97 -2.86
C TYR A 136 -17.79 6.22 -1.54
N THR A 137 -17.77 4.89 -1.60
CA THR A 137 -17.63 4.04 -0.42
C THR A 137 -16.72 2.86 -0.74
N ASP A 138 -15.49 2.97 -0.27
CA ASP A 138 -14.52 1.90 -0.39
C ASP A 138 -14.69 0.93 0.79
N TYR A 139 -14.41 -0.35 0.57
CA TYR A 139 -14.27 -1.29 1.68
C TYR A 139 -13.35 -2.45 1.35
N THR A 140 -12.80 -3.05 2.39
CA THR A 140 -11.93 -4.21 2.31
C THR A 140 -12.48 -5.28 3.23
N LEU A 141 -12.48 -6.53 2.77
CA LEU A 141 -12.63 -7.71 3.59
C LEU A 141 -11.51 -8.67 3.25
N SER A 142 -10.73 -9.12 4.23
CA SER A 142 -9.67 -10.10 4.00
C SER A 142 -9.51 -11.06 5.15
N ALA A 143 -9.00 -12.23 4.83
CA ALA A 143 -8.62 -13.28 5.76
C ALA A 143 -7.25 -13.81 5.37
N ASP A 144 -6.33 -13.91 6.34
CA ASP A 144 -5.02 -14.51 6.14
C ASP A 144 -4.69 -15.51 7.24
N GLY A 145 -3.92 -16.52 6.89
CA GLY A 145 -3.50 -17.56 7.81
C GLY A 145 -2.08 -18.04 7.55
N ARG A 146 -1.46 -18.50 8.63
CA ARG A 146 -0.16 -19.16 8.62
C ARG A 146 -0.29 -20.49 9.33
N VAL A 147 0.20 -21.56 8.71
CA VAL A 147 0.39 -22.86 9.36
C VAL A 147 1.88 -23.12 9.56
N ASP A 148 2.33 -23.13 10.82
CA ASP A 148 3.68 -23.56 11.19
C ASP A 148 3.76 -25.10 11.16
N VAL A 149 4.15 -25.68 10.03
CA VAL A 149 4.23 -27.15 9.83
C VAL A 149 5.45 -27.72 10.55
N LEU A 150 6.59 -27.06 10.39
CA LEU A 150 7.83 -27.34 11.11
C LEU A 150 8.40 -26.02 11.64
N ARG A 151 9.45 -26.09 12.46
CA ARG A 151 10.14 -24.88 12.94
C ARG A 151 10.70 -24.01 11.81
N ASP A 152 10.93 -24.62 10.66
CA ASP A 152 11.61 -24.08 9.50
C ASP A 152 10.76 -24.21 8.22
N LEU A 153 9.47 -24.60 8.34
CA LEU A 153 8.54 -24.73 7.23
C LEU A 153 7.19 -24.11 7.60
N ARG A 154 6.76 -23.12 6.83
CA ARG A 154 5.47 -22.44 6.99
C ARG A 154 4.68 -22.46 5.70
N LEU A 155 3.38 -22.65 5.83
CA LEU A 155 2.42 -22.44 4.76
C LEU A 155 1.66 -21.15 5.05
N LEU A 156 1.44 -20.35 4.02
CA LEU A 156 0.72 -19.09 4.05
C LEU A 156 -0.48 -19.21 3.10
N ALA A 157 -1.63 -18.68 3.51
CA ALA A 157 -2.80 -18.59 2.65
C ALA A 157 -3.54 -17.30 2.97
N GLY A 158 -4.13 -16.69 1.96
CA GLY A 158 -4.98 -15.53 2.13
C GLY A 158 -6.01 -15.41 1.04
N ALA A 159 -7.10 -14.71 1.35
CA ALA A 159 -8.13 -14.33 0.41
C ALA A 159 -8.71 -12.97 0.81
N GLY A 160 -9.19 -12.21 -0.17
CA GLY A 160 -9.77 -10.90 0.08
C GLY A 160 -10.69 -10.44 -1.03
N TYR A 161 -11.51 -9.47 -0.68
CA TYR A 161 -12.42 -8.75 -1.55
C TYR A 161 -12.35 -7.26 -1.22
N GLN A 162 -12.26 -6.43 -2.25
CA GLN A 162 -12.22 -4.99 -2.13
C GLN A 162 -13.20 -4.36 -3.08
N ILE A 163 -13.83 -3.28 -2.64
CA ILE A 163 -14.40 -2.26 -3.52
C ILE A 163 -13.57 -0.99 -3.36
N ARG A 164 -13.23 -0.38 -4.48
CA ARG A 164 -12.39 0.81 -4.60
C ARG A 164 -12.95 1.72 -5.68
N HIS A 165 -12.49 2.96 -5.70
CA HIS A 165 -12.76 3.89 -6.78
C HIS A 165 -11.46 4.31 -7.47
N GLU A 166 -11.58 4.69 -8.74
CA GLU A 166 -10.54 5.36 -9.48
C GLU A 166 -10.53 6.85 -9.10
N PRO A 167 -9.41 7.37 -8.60
CA PRO A 167 -9.32 8.78 -8.21
C PRO A 167 -9.27 9.70 -9.43
N ARG A 168 -9.72 10.95 -9.27
CA ARG A 168 -9.80 11.93 -10.37
C ARG A 168 -8.45 12.28 -11.01
N TYR A 169 -7.37 12.21 -10.26
CA TYR A 169 -6.01 12.42 -10.79
C TYR A 169 -5.51 11.28 -11.68
N SER A 170 -6.17 10.12 -11.69
CA SER A 170 -5.76 8.97 -12.50
C SER A 170 -5.62 9.36 -13.97
N PRO A 171 -4.55 8.94 -14.67
CA PRO A 171 -4.42 9.16 -16.10
C PRO A 171 -5.48 8.41 -16.91
N ASP A 172 -6.08 7.36 -16.34
CA ASP A 172 -7.13 6.54 -16.96
C ASP A 172 -8.54 7.11 -16.77
N ASN A 173 -8.71 8.18 -15.98
CA ASN A 173 -10.00 8.76 -15.69
C ASN A 173 -10.60 9.36 -16.97
N GLN A 174 -11.75 8.84 -17.41
CA GLN A 174 -12.42 9.27 -18.64
C GLN A 174 -13.44 10.40 -18.42
N GLY A 175 -13.50 10.99 -17.23
CA GLY A 175 -14.38 12.13 -16.93
C GLY A 175 -15.86 11.75 -16.78
N GLY A 176 -16.14 10.59 -16.18
CA GLY A 176 -17.50 10.23 -15.77
C GLY A 176 -18.03 11.18 -14.70
N VAL A 177 -19.36 11.36 -14.63
CA VAL A 177 -20.04 12.20 -13.63
C VAL A 177 -19.71 11.77 -12.20
N GLU A 178 -19.51 10.48 -11.99
CA GLU A 178 -19.07 9.87 -10.73
C GLU A 178 -17.70 9.20 -10.90
N PRO A 179 -16.92 9.01 -9.81
CA PRO A 179 -15.70 8.21 -9.83
C PRO A 179 -16.00 6.78 -10.28
N THR A 180 -15.11 6.20 -11.08
CA THR A 180 -15.27 4.81 -11.53
C THR A 180 -15.02 3.85 -10.39
N GLU A 181 -16.05 3.16 -9.92
CA GLU A 181 -15.94 2.07 -8.95
C GLU A 181 -15.36 0.80 -9.63
N TYR A 182 -14.57 0.04 -8.89
CA TYR A 182 -14.10 -1.28 -9.30
C TYR A 182 -13.92 -2.19 -8.09
N SER A 183 -14.07 -3.49 -8.32
CA SER A 183 -13.84 -4.51 -7.32
C SER A 183 -12.55 -5.29 -7.59
N ILE A 184 -11.93 -5.80 -6.51
CA ILE A 184 -10.81 -6.72 -6.59
C ILE A 184 -11.14 -7.95 -5.74
N THR A 185 -11.16 -9.12 -6.36
CA THR A 185 -11.22 -10.40 -5.65
C THR A 185 -9.87 -11.09 -5.75
N GLY A 186 -9.25 -11.42 -4.63
CA GLY A 186 -7.89 -11.96 -4.62
C GLY A 186 -7.73 -13.17 -3.72
N ALA A 187 -6.79 -14.05 -4.08
CA ALA A 187 -6.32 -15.13 -3.25
C ALA A 187 -4.81 -15.35 -3.43
N ASN A 188 -4.15 -15.78 -2.35
CA ASN A 188 -2.72 -16.08 -2.38
C ASN A 188 -2.39 -17.33 -1.58
N LEU A 189 -1.35 -18.03 -2.02
CA LEU A 189 -0.76 -19.18 -1.35
C LEU A 189 0.75 -19.00 -1.30
N GLY A 190 1.37 -19.38 -0.19
CA GLY A 190 2.80 -19.25 -0.01
C GLY A 190 3.40 -20.41 0.78
N VAL A 191 4.66 -20.71 0.49
CA VAL A 191 5.48 -21.66 1.24
C VAL A 191 6.81 -21.02 1.56
N GLU A 192 7.16 -21.02 2.85
CA GLU A 192 8.46 -20.57 3.33
C GLU A 192 9.21 -21.76 3.93
N LYS A 193 10.44 -21.98 3.46
CA LYS A 193 11.35 -22.99 3.99
C LYS A 193 12.68 -22.35 4.35
N GLU A 194 13.09 -22.48 5.59
CA GLU A 194 14.45 -22.16 6.03
C GLU A 194 15.24 -23.45 6.18
N PHE A 195 16.49 -23.45 5.72
CA PHE A 195 17.42 -24.55 5.90
C PHE A 195 18.78 -23.98 6.27
N ASN A 196 19.08 -23.99 7.57
CA ASN A 196 20.29 -23.37 8.13
C ASN A 196 20.40 -21.89 7.73
N ARG A 197 21.29 -21.56 6.79
CA ARG A 197 21.53 -20.19 6.28
C ARG A 197 20.81 -19.92 4.96
N LEU A 198 20.13 -20.90 4.39
CA LEU A 198 19.35 -20.78 3.16
C LEU A 198 17.88 -20.53 3.50
N SER A 199 17.21 -19.67 2.73
CA SER A 199 15.77 -19.44 2.83
C SER A 199 15.15 -19.50 1.45
N PHE A 200 14.05 -20.23 1.31
CA PHE A 200 13.27 -20.32 0.10
C PHE A 200 11.86 -19.83 0.40
N ARG A 201 11.33 -19.00 -0.49
CA ARG A 201 9.94 -18.58 -0.45
C ARG A 201 9.35 -18.67 -1.84
N VAL A 202 8.22 -19.37 -1.95
CA VAL A 202 7.42 -19.43 -3.17
C VAL A 202 6.06 -18.85 -2.85
N ASP A 203 5.60 -17.91 -3.65
CA ASP A 203 4.28 -17.28 -3.54
C ASP A 203 3.54 -17.40 -4.86
N GLY A 204 2.27 -17.77 -4.81
CA GLY A 204 1.32 -17.69 -5.92
C GLY A 204 0.18 -16.76 -5.54
N GLN A 205 -0.24 -15.90 -6.47
CA GLN A 205 -1.31 -14.93 -6.28
C GLN A 205 -2.19 -14.89 -7.52
N THR A 206 -3.49 -14.73 -7.30
CA THR A 206 -4.47 -14.50 -8.34
C THR A 206 -5.40 -13.39 -7.91
N GLU A 207 -5.73 -12.50 -8.85
CA GLU A 207 -6.63 -11.36 -8.64
C GLU A 207 -7.55 -11.20 -9.84
N ARG A 208 -8.81 -10.90 -9.56
CA ARG A 208 -9.82 -10.54 -10.54
C ARG A 208 -10.20 -9.08 -10.30
N TYR A 209 -10.08 -8.27 -11.35
CA TYR A 209 -10.52 -6.87 -11.37
C TYR A 209 -11.80 -6.76 -12.20
N GLU A 210 -12.80 -6.05 -11.67
CA GLU A 210 -14.06 -5.78 -12.37
C GLU A 210 -14.42 -4.30 -12.19
N TYR A 211 -14.63 -3.59 -13.30
CA TYR A 211 -14.87 -2.14 -13.32
C TYR A 211 -16.31 -1.83 -13.67
N ASP A 212 -16.91 -0.93 -12.91
CA ASP A 212 -18.27 -0.48 -13.18
C ASP A 212 -18.30 0.60 -14.26
N ASN A 213 -19.35 0.55 -15.07
CA ASN A 213 -19.60 1.58 -16.08
C ASN A 213 -20.07 2.86 -15.42
N VAL A 214 -19.51 3.99 -15.86
CA VAL A 214 -19.96 5.34 -15.45
C VAL A 214 -20.68 6.04 -16.60
N ARG A 215 -21.17 7.25 -16.37
CA ARG A 215 -21.85 8.05 -17.41
C ARG A 215 -21.19 9.39 -17.64
N THR A 216 -21.28 9.90 -18.86
CA THR A 216 -20.95 11.30 -19.16
C THR A 216 -22.03 12.24 -18.61
N ALA A 217 -21.74 13.54 -18.51
CA ALA A 217 -22.74 14.56 -18.15
C ALA A 217 -23.94 14.60 -19.11
N ALA A 218 -23.78 14.13 -20.35
CA ALA A 218 -24.87 13.99 -21.33
C ALA A 218 -25.67 12.68 -21.19
N GLY A 219 -25.34 11.82 -20.21
CA GLY A 219 -26.01 10.56 -19.91
C GLY A 219 -25.55 9.36 -20.72
N ALA A 220 -24.58 9.53 -21.63
CA ALA A 220 -23.99 8.43 -22.40
C ALA A 220 -23.18 7.51 -21.48
N VAL A 221 -23.28 6.20 -21.68
CA VAL A 221 -22.49 5.22 -20.91
C VAL A 221 -21.03 5.28 -21.36
N ILE A 222 -20.12 5.36 -20.40
CA ILE A 222 -18.69 5.13 -20.58
C ILE A 222 -18.43 3.68 -20.16
N ASP A 223 -18.21 2.81 -21.14
CA ASP A 223 -17.98 1.40 -20.92
C ASP A 223 -16.56 1.15 -20.37
N GLN A 224 -16.48 0.54 -19.18
CA GLN A 224 -15.26 0.19 -18.47
C GLN A 224 -14.97 -1.32 -18.50
N SER A 225 -15.86 -2.14 -19.07
CA SER A 225 -15.70 -3.62 -19.12
C SER A 225 -14.48 -4.10 -19.92
N GLY A 226 -13.88 -3.21 -20.72
CA GLY A 226 -12.58 -3.42 -21.35
C GLY A 226 -11.42 -3.50 -20.35
N ARG A 227 -11.62 -3.21 -19.06
CA ARG A 227 -10.60 -3.18 -18.01
C ARG A 227 -10.64 -4.40 -17.10
N ASP A 228 -11.73 -5.16 -17.21
CA ASP A 228 -11.96 -6.39 -16.48
C ASP A 228 -10.90 -7.41 -16.89
N ARG A 229 -10.24 -7.97 -15.87
CA ARG A 229 -9.07 -8.82 -16.09
C ARG A 229 -8.78 -9.74 -14.93
N ASP A 230 -8.19 -10.87 -15.25
CA ASP A 230 -7.50 -11.73 -14.30
C ASP A 230 -6.00 -11.44 -14.33
N GLN A 231 -5.39 -11.40 -13.15
CA GLN A 231 -3.95 -11.27 -12.96
C GLN A 231 -3.44 -12.44 -12.14
N HIS A 232 -2.39 -13.10 -12.63
CA HIS A 232 -1.72 -14.17 -11.91
C HIS A 232 -0.24 -13.86 -11.76
N GLN A 233 0.29 -14.16 -10.58
CA GLN A 233 1.70 -14.01 -10.28
C GLN A 233 2.23 -15.25 -9.59
N ILE A 234 3.42 -15.71 -9.99
CA ILE A 234 4.21 -16.67 -9.23
C ILE A 234 5.60 -16.09 -8.96
N GLY A 235 6.01 -16.11 -7.69
CA GLY A 235 7.27 -15.58 -7.22
C GLY A 235 8.12 -16.67 -6.56
N LEU A 236 9.42 -16.63 -6.79
CA LEU A 236 10.44 -17.39 -6.07
C LEU A 236 11.49 -16.44 -5.51
N ARG A 237 11.74 -16.53 -4.20
CA ARG A 237 12.84 -15.85 -3.54
C ARG A 237 13.76 -16.86 -2.88
N THR A 238 15.05 -16.81 -3.24
CA THR A 238 16.09 -17.65 -2.63
C THR A 238 17.09 -16.76 -1.94
N GLY A 239 17.19 -16.87 -0.61
CA GLY A 239 18.08 -16.09 0.23
C GLY A 239 19.20 -16.91 0.84
N TYR A 240 20.34 -16.27 1.07
CA TYR A 240 21.46 -16.80 1.82
C TYR A 240 21.93 -15.79 2.87
N GLU A 241 21.95 -16.22 4.13
CA GLU A 241 22.47 -15.44 5.24
C GLU A 241 23.99 -15.47 5.25
N ILE A 242 24.65 -14.41 4.78
CA ILE A 242 26.13 -14.31 4.70
C ILE A 242 26.74 -14.06 6.10
N ALA A 243 26.02 -13.36 6.97
CA ALA A 243 26.36 -13.24 8.38
C ALA A 243 25.06 -12.98 9.17
N PRO A 244 25.11 -13.03 10.51
CA PRO A 244 23.96 -12.67 11.33
C PRO A 244 23.38 -11.33 10.86
N LEU A 245 22.09 -11.32 10.51
CA LEU A 245 21.34 -10.14 10.08
C LEU A 245 21.75 -9.55 8.72
N ARG A 246 22.49 -10.32 7.92
CA ARG A 246 22.96 -9.94 6.58
C ARG A 246 22.60 -11.04 5.60
N LYS A 247 21.62 -10.78 4.75
CA LYS A 247 21.16 -11.73 3.74
C LYS A 247 21.31 -11.14 2.36
N VAL A 248 21.73 -11.96 1.40
CA VAL A 248 21.55 -11.66 -0.02
C VAL A 248 20.49 -12.60 -0.56
N TYR A 249 19.78 -12.18 -1.60
CA TYR A 249 18.75 -13.00 -2.21
C TYR A 249 18.68 -12.80 -3.71
N LEU A 250 18.23 -13.84 -4.40
CA LEU A 250 17.73 -13.80 -5.76
C LEU A 250 16.20 -13.80 -5.69
N LEU A 251 15.55 -12.98 -6.52
CA LEU A 251 14.11 -12.98 -6.70
C LEU A 251 13.77 -13.21 -8.17
N THR A 252 12.69 -13.92 -8.41
CA THR A 252 12.16 -14.17 -9.75
C THR A 252 10.64 -14.18 -9.68
N ASN A 253 10.00 -13.35 -10.48
CA ASN A 253 8.55 -13.30 -10.59
C ASN A 253 8.15 -13.55 -12.05
N TYR A 254 7.03 -14.22 -12.24
CA TYR A 254 6.36 -14.37 -13.52
C TYR A 254 4.92 -13.86 -13.39
N TYR A 255 4.47 -13.12 -14.39
CA TYR A 255 3.21 -12.40 -14.42
C TYR A 255 2.41 -12.83 -15.63
N LEU A 256 1.11 -13.04 -15.43
CA LEU A 256 0.12 -13.26 -16.48
C LEU A 256 -1.03 -12.26 -16.25
N ARG A 257 -1.53 -11.68 -17.33
CA ARG A 257 -2.69 -10.80 -17.31
C ARG A 257 -3.57 -11.15 -18.50
N GLU A 258 -4.84 -11.41 -18.23
CA GLU A 258 -5.82 -11.83 -19.21
C GLU A 258 -7.02 -10.89 -19.11
N TYR A 259 -7.34 -10.18 -20.19
CA TYR A 259 -8.45 -9.24 -20.26
C TYR A 259 -9.65 -9.91 -20.89
N ASP A 260 -10.83 -9.64 -20.36
CA ASP A 260 -12.07 -10.22 -20.86
C ASP A 260 -12.44 -9.72 -22.25
N ASN A 261 -12.17 -8.43 -22.49
CA ASN A 261 -12.60 -7.70 -23.67
C ASN A 261 -11.45 -6.86 -24.22
N LEU A 262 -11.58 -6.47 -25.50
CA LEU A 262 -10.64 -5.54 -26.11
C LEU A 262 -10.82 -4.14 -25.51
N THR A 263 -9.75 -3.55 -24.98
CA THR A 263 -9.76 -2.16 -24.49
C THR A 263 -9.32 -1.22 -25.60
N GLY A 264 -10.19 -0.30 -26.04
CA GLY A 264 -9.85 0.62 -27.14
C GLY A 264 -9.45 -0.09 -28.45
N GLY A 265 -9.93 -1.33 -28.64
CA GLY A 265 -9.61 -2.17 -29.81
C GLY A 265 -8.28 -2.93 -29.74
N PHE A 266 -7.59 -2.95 -28.60
CA PHE A 266 -6.36 -3.71 -28.38
C PHE A 266 -6.62 -4.98 -27.55
N ASN A 267 -5.91 -6.06 -27.89
CA ASN A 267 -5.78 -7.19 -26.97
C ASN A 267 -4.64 -6.87 -25.97
N ARG A 268 -5.01 -6.58 -24.72
CA ARG A 268 -4.08 -6.22 -23.65
C ARG A 268 -3.58 -7.41 -22.82
N ASP A 269 -3.94 -8.64 -23.19
CA ASP A 269 -3.35 -9.84 -22.61
C ASP A 269 -1.83 -9.73 -22.65
N SER A 270 -1.18 -10.11 -21.55
CA SER A 270 0.27 -10.02 -21.47
C SER A 270 0.87 -11.02 -20.51
N ASP A 271 2.11 -11.37 -20.79
CA ASP A 271 2.94 -12.19 -19.91
C ASP A 271 4.31 -11.54 -19.72
N GLY A 272 4.94 -11.80 -18.58
CA GLY A 272 6.17 -11.12 -18.25
C GLY A 272 6.91 -11.73 -17.09
N TYR A 273 8.13 -11.26 -16.87
CA TYR A 273 8.97 -11.70 -15.76
C TYR A 273 9.78 -10.55 -15.17
N LEU A 274 10.19 -10.75 -13.92
CA LEU A 274 11.18 -9.95 -13.22
C LEU A 274 12.24 -10.90 -12.67
N ILE A 275 13.52 -10.65 -12.96
CA ILE A 275 14.64 -11.35 -12.32
C ILE A 275 15.54 -10.31 -11.68
N GLY A 276 15.84 -10.47 -10.40
CA GLY A 276 16.65 -9.50 -9.68
C GLY A 276 17.45 -10.12 -8.54
N ALA A 277 18.46 -9.39 -8.10
CA ALA A 277 19.23 -9.71 -6.90
C ALA A 277 19.07 -8.59 -5.88
N GLY A 278 19.08 -8.96 -4.60
CA GLY A 278 18.92 -8.01 -3.52
C GLY A 278 19.65 -8.40 -2.25
N THR A 279 19.56 -7.51 -1.28
CA THR A 279 20.18 -7.64 0.03
C THR A 279 19.22 -7.15 1.10
N GLN A 280 19.28 -7.81 2.25
CA GLN A 280 18.65 -7.37 3.49
C GLN A 280 19.72 -7.26 4.55
N TYR A 281 19.74 -6.13 5.22
CA TYR A 281 20.81 -5.76 6.12
C TYR A 281 20.25 -5.01 7.33
N ASP A 282 20.46 -5.56 8.52
CA ASP A 282 20.30 -4.82 9.78
C ASP A 282 21.69 -4.45 10.30
N LEU A 283 22.01 -3.17 10.15
CA LEU A 283 23.21 -2.55 10.69
C LEU A 283 22.94 -2.08 12.11
N THR A 284 23.57 -2.76 13.06
CA THR A 284 23.66 -2.36 14.48
C THR A 284 22.31 -2.14 15.18
N GLY A 285 21.18 -2.61 14.63
CA GLY A 285 19.83 -2.37 15.15
C GLY A 285 19.29 -0.97 14.88
N LEU A 286 20.04 -0.12 14.15
CA LEU A 286 19.71 1.29 13.90
C LEU A 286 19.31 1.54 12.45
N VAL A 287 19.97 0.87 11.50
CA VAL A 287 19.68 1.02 10.07
C VAL A 287 19.26 -0.33 9.50
N PHE A 288 18.09 -0.36 8.89
CA PHE A 288 17.53 -1.51 8.20
C PHE A 288 17.44 -1.17 6.72
N LEU A 289 18.03 -2.02 5.88
CA LEU A 289 18.02 -1.90 4.43
C LEU A 289 17.41 -3.17 3.85
N ASP A 290 16.40 -3.03 3.00
CA ASP A 290 15.97 -4.06 2.05
C ASP A 290 16.06 -3.42 0.66
N ALA A 291 16.89 -3.97 -0.21
CA ALA A 291 17.05 -3.44 -1.55
C ALA A 291 17.23 -4.55 -2.58
N TYR A 292 16.66 -4.37 -3.76
CA TYR A 292 16.92 -5.19 -4.94
C TYR A 292 17.04 -4.33 -6.20
N ALA A 293 17.75 -4.87 -7.17
CA ALA A 293 17.77 -4.39 -8.53
C ALA A 293 17.68 -5.59 -9.49
N GLY A 294 17.02 -5.40 -10.61
CA GLY A 294 16.75 -6.45 -11.57
C GLY A 294 16.33 -5.92 -12.92
N TYR A 295 15.98 -6.85 -13.80
CA TYR A 295 15.45 -6.56 -15.11
C TYR A 295 14.05 -7.17 -15.24
N ARG A 296 13.14 -6.39 -15.80
CA ARG A 296 11.75 -6.74 -16.04
C ARG A 296 11.46 -6.70 -17.54
N ARG A 297 10.58 -7.58 -17.99
CA ARG A 297 9.98 -7.55 -19.32
C ARG A 297 8.52 -7.98 -19.25
N GLN A 298 7.67 -7.29 -19.98
CA GLN A 298 6.23 -7.58 -20.17
C GLN A 298 5.92 -7.52 -21.66
N ASP A 299 5.50 -8.63 -22.24
CA ASP A 299 5.13 -8.76 -23.64
C ASP A 299 3.60 -8.80 -23.77
N TYR A 300 3.05 -7.95 -24.64
CA TYR A 300 1.62 -7.88 -24.94
C TYR A 300 1.28 -8.76 -26.14
N LYS A 301 0.09 -9.38 -26.14
CA LYS A 301 -0.37 -10.23 -27.26
C LYS A 301 -0.64 -9.42 -28.53
N ASP A 302 -1.12 -8.19 -28.40
CA ASP A 302 -1.31 -7.29 -29.53
C ASP A 302 0.01 -6.62 -29.93
N ALA A 303 0.51 -6.93 -31.13
CA ALA A 303 1.78 -6.41 -31.64
C ALA A 303 1.82 -4.88 -31.86
N ARG A 304 0.67 -4.19 -31.76
CA ARG A 304 0.61 -2.72 -31.79
C ARG A 304 0.96 -2.10 -30.45
N LEU A 305 0.88 -2.86 -29.36
CA LEU A 305 1.35 -2.46 -28.04
C LEU A 305 2.84 -2.78 -27.94
N THR A 306 3.60 -1.84 -27.38
CA THR A 306 5.05 -1.96 -27.25
C THR A 306 5.38 -2.87 -26.06
N THR A 307 6.30 -3.82 -26.25
CA THR A 307 6.89 -4.57 -25.13
C THR A 307 7.45 -3.59 -24.11
N MET A 308 7.11 -3.78 -22.84
CA MET A 308 7.67 -2.97 -21.76
C MET A 308 8.81 -3.74 -21.10
N ASP A 309 10.04 -3.29 -21.31
CA ASP A 309 11.22 -3.88 -20.68
C ASP A 309 12.16 -2.81 -20.14
N GLY A 310 12.88 -3.16 -19.07
CA GLY A 310 13.76 -2.21 -18.41
C GLY A 310 14.21 -2.63 -17.03
N TRP A 311 14.95 -1.74 -16.39
CA TRP A 311 15.39 -1.92 -15.02
C TRP A 311 14.22 -1.81 -14.05
N ALA A 312 14.20 -2.70 -13.07
CA ALA A 312 13.30 -2.69 -11.94
C ALA A 312 14.12 -2.63 -10.65
N SER A 313 13.61 -1.91 -9.65
CA SER A 313 14.30 -1.76 -8.38
C SER A 313 13.31 -1.50 -7.27
N GLY A 314 13.66 -1.94 -6.07
CA GLY A 314 12.95 -1.58 -4.85
C GLY A 314 13.96 -1.41 -3.73
N ILE A 315 13.95 -0.27 -3.06
CA ILE A 315 14.82 0.07 -1.94
C ILE A 315 13.93 0.58 -0.82
N LYS A 316 14.16 0.06 0.39
CA LYS A 316 13.63 0.58 1.63
C LYS A 316 14.76 0.68 2.65
N VAL A 317 15.00 1.90 3.11
CA VAL A 317 15.95 2.19 4.19
C VAL A 317 15.15 2.74 5.36
N THR A 318 15.30 2.14 6.53
CA THR A 318 14.77 2.65 7.79
C THR A 318 15.92 2.94 8.73
N TRP A 319 16.08 4.19 9.12
CA TRP A 319 17.13 4.68 9.99
C TRP A 319 16.53 5.27 11.27
N ASN A 320 16.70 4.56 12.38
CA ASN A 320 16.43 5.07 13.71
C ASN A 320 17.59 5.98 14.14
N VAL A 321 17.51 7.26 13.76
CA VAL A 321 18.50 8.30 14.09
C VAL A 321 18.68 8.39 15.60
N THR A 322 17.56 8.41 16.32
CA THR A 322 17.47 8.37 17.78
C THR A 322 16.27 7.51 18.19
N PRO A 323 16.08 7.15 19.48
CA PRO A 323 14.86 6.49 19.94
C PRO A 323 13.57 7.30 19.73
N LEU A 324 13.68 8.58 19.38
CA LEU A 324 12.57 9.50 19.13
C LEU A 324 12.46 9.91 17.66
N THR A 325 13.38 9.52 16.78
CA THR A 325 13.36 9.93 15.37
C THR A 325 13.70 8.77 14.46
N THR A 326 12.80 8.46 13.53
CA THR A 326 13.02 7.51 12.45
C THR A 326 12.96 8.24 11.10
N ILE A 327 13.94 8.01 10.24
CA ILE A 327 13.90 8.41 8.83
C ILE A 327 13.70 7.15 7.99
N THR A 328 12.71 7.16 7.10
CA THR A 328 12.47 6.10 6.13
C THR A 328 12.63 6.66 4.73
N GLY A 329 13.47 6.02 3.92
CA GLY A 329 13.59 6.30 2.48
C GLY A 329 13.09 5.11 1.68
N THR A 330 12.28 5.36 0.66
CA THR A 330 11.84 4.35 -0.31
C THR A 330 12.14 4.80 -1.73
N LEU A 331 12.51 3.84 -2.58
CA LEU A 331 12.60 4.00 -4.03
C LEU A 331 12.02 2.74 -4.65
N ASP A 332 11.03 2.86 -5.51
CA ASP A 332 10.50 1.76 -6.30
C ASP A 332 10.38 2.15 -7.76
N ARG A 333 10.60 1.16 -8.64
CA ARG A 333 10.37 1.27 -10.07
C ARG A 333 9.64 0.03 -10.54
N ASP A 334 8.42 0.21 -11.03
CA ASP A 334 7.57 -0.89 -11.48
C ASP A 334 6.74 -0.52 -12.72
N ILE A 335 6.08 -1.51 -13.34
CA ILE A 335 5.14 -1.30 -14.45
C ILE A 335 3.72 -1.20 -13.90
N ARG A 336 3.01 -0.15 -14.30
CA ARG A 336 1.58 0.05 -14.07
C ARG A 336 0.81 -0.05 -15.37
N GLU A 337 -0.38 -0.63 -15.28
CA GLU A 337 -1.31 -0.69 -16.43
C GLU A 337 -1.97 0.67 -16.65
N THR A 338 -2.27 0.96 -17.91
CA THR A 338 -3.08 2.10 -18.32
C THR A 338 -4.01 1.65 -19.43
N THR A 339 -5.15 2.33 -19.54
CA THR A 339 -6.09 2.15 -20.65
C THR A 339 -5.97 3.21 -21.73
N LEU A 340 -5.09 4.19 -21.55
CA LEU A 340 -4.85 5.22 -22.55
C LEU A 340 -4.58 4.61 -23.92
N THR A 341 -5.25 5.16 -24.93
CA THR A 341 -5.18 4.68 -26.31
C THR A 341 -3.74 4.64 -26.80
N ASN A 342 -3.32 3.51 -27.39
CA ASN A 342 -1.96 3.21 -27.86
C ASN A 342 -0.88 3.08 -26.77
N ALA A 343 -1.18 3.36 -25.50
CA ALA A 343 -0.25 3.15 -24.41
C ALA A 343 -0.33 1.69 -23.94
N SER A 344 0.82 1.06 -23.74
CA SER A 344 0.91 -0.34 -23.27
C SER A 344 0.73 -0.39 -21.75
N GLY A 345 1.42 0.51 -21.06
CA GLY A 345 1.52 0.73 -19.62
C GLY A 345 2.41 1.94 -19.39
N TYR A 346 2.83 2.17 -18.16
CA TYR A 346 3.86 3.16 -17.85
C TYR A 346 4.85 2.62 -16.81
N PHE A 347 6.10 3.06 -16.91
CA PHE A 347 7.07 2.85 -15.84
C PHE A 347 6.81 3.88 -14.75
N HIS A 348 6.37 3.40 -13.60
CA HIS A 348 6.16 4.20 -12.40
C HIS A 348 7.44 4.15 -11.58
N THR A 349 8.13 5.27 -11.43
CA THR A 349 9.33 5.42 -10.60
C THR A 349 9.04 6.38 -9.46
N ARG A 350 9.00 5.91 -8.22
CA ARG A 350 8.68 6.72 -7.04
C ARG A 350 9.79 6.69 -6.02
N ALA A 351 10.19 7.87 -5.56
CA ALA A 351 11.11 8.05 -4.44
C ALA A 351 10.42 8.85 -3.34
N GLU A 352 10.53 8.41 -2.08
CA GLU A 352 9.95 9.11 -0.93
C GLU A 352 10.92 9.09 0.25
N VAL A 353 11.03 10.21 0.95
CA VAL A 353 11.70 10.31 2.25
C VAL A 353 10.68 10.79 3.28
N ARG A 354 10.58 10.05 4.37
CA ARG A 354 9.69 10.31 5.50
C ARG A 354 10.49 10.42 6.79
N ALA A 355 10.21 11.42 7.60
CA ALA A 355 10.73 11.57 8.95
C ALA A 355 9.57 11.51 9.96
N ASP A 356 9.67 10.60 10.91
CA ASP A 356 8.75 10.47 12.04
C ASP A 356 9.50 10.86 13.32
N HIS A 357 8.96 11.82 14.07
CA HIS A 357 9.53 12.32 15.31
C HIS A 357 8.53 12.22 16.46
N GLU A 358 8.93 11.56 17.54
CA GLU A 358 8.19 11.56 18.78
C GLU A 358 8.55 12.79 19.61
N LEU A 359 7.79 13.86 19.45
CA LEU A 359 7.97 15.09 20.21
C LEU A 359 7.60 14.88 21.70
N LEU A 360 6.53 14.12 21.95
CA LEU A 360 6.10 13.65 23.27
C LEU A 360 5.67 12.18 23.15
N ARG A 361 5.57 11.45 24.27
CA ARG A 361 5.09 10.04 24.24
C ARG A 361 3.73 9.85 23.55
N ASN A 362 2.92 10.90 23.56
CA ASN A 362 1.61 10.98 22.94
C ASN A 362 1.50 11.98 21.79
N LEU A 363 2.61 12.54 21.29
CA LEU A 363 2.59 13.45 20.15
C LEU A 363 3.65 13.04 19.14
N ILE A 364 3.20 12.50 18.03
CA ILE A 364 4.04 12.04 16.92
C ILE A 364 3.88 13.03 15.78
N LEU A 365 5.01 13.56 15.30
CA LEU A 365 5.09 14.41 14.13
C LEU A 365 5.61 13.60 12.95
N THR A 366 5.10 13.89 11.78
CA THR A 366 5.48 13.27 10.52
C THR A 366 5.73 14.35 9.48
N ALA A 367 6.80 14.20 8.71
CA ALA A 367 7.02 14.95 7.48
C ALA A 367 7.41 13.98 6.36
N SER A 368 6.94 14.21 5.15
CA SER A 368 7.35 13.45 3.96
C SER A 368 7.52 14.34 2.74
N LEU A 369 8.46 13.94 1.88
CA LEU A 369 8.67 14.50 0.55
C LEU A 369 8.83 13.34 -0.42
N GLY A 370 8.18 13.44 -1.56
CA GLY A 370 8.22 12.43 -2.60
C GLY A 370 8.29 13.03 -4.00
N TYR A 371 8.84 12.26 -4.91
CA TYR A 371 8.83 12.51 -6.34
C TYR A 371 8.46 11.22 -7.05
N GLU A 372 7.61 11.34 -8.06
CA GLU A 372 7.13 10.21 -8.86
C GLU A 372 7.19 10.60 -10.34
N ASN A 373 7.59 9.66 -11.17
CA ASN A 373 7.66 9.83 -12.62
C ASN A 373 6.95 8.65 -13.29
N ASP A 374 5.95 8.96 -14.11
CA ASP A 374 5.17 8.01 -14.91
C ASP A 374 5.53 8.19 -16.39
N ASP A 375 6.36 7.27 -16.89
CA ASP A 375 6.84 7.25 -18.28
C ASP A 375 6.01 6.27 -19.13
N PHE A 376 5.08 6.81 -19.92
CA PHE A 376 4.11 6.03 -20.69
C PHE A 376 4.74 5.39 -21.93
N GLN A 377 4.53 4.09 -22.10
CA GLN A 377 5.12 3.32 -23.19
C GLN A 377 4.16 3.19 -24.36
N GLY A 378 4.61 3.52 -25.57
CA GLY A 378 3.81 3.51 -26.80
C GLY A 378 3.19 4.85 -27.19
N ILE A 379 3.24 5.85 -26.30
CA ILE A 379 2.83 7.23 -26.56
C ILE A 379 3.87 8.22 -26.02
N SER A 380 3.84 9.47 -26.48
CA SER A 380 4.72 10.53 -25.96
C SER A 380 4.06 11.24 -24.78
N ARG A 381 3.94 10.56 -23.62
CA ARG A 381 3.46 11.16 -22.36
C ARG A 381 4.43 10.83 -21.22
N ASN A 382 4.78 11.85 -20.45
CA ASN A 382 5.57 11.74 -19.24
C ASN A 382 4.95 12.66 -18.19
N ASP A 383 4.59 12.10 -17.05
CA ASP A 383 4.00 12.84 -15.94
C ASP A 383 4.97 12.82 -14.75
N ASP A 384 5.28 14.00 -14.22
CA ASP A 384 6.12 14.19 -13.05
C ASP A 384 5.27 14.67 -11.89
N TYR A 385 5.33 13.97 -10.76
CA TYR A 385 4.58 14.29 -9.56
C TYR A 385 5.51 14.76 -8.45
N THR A 386 5.17 15.89 -7.83
CA THR A 386 5.80 16.34 -6.58
C THR A 386 4.84 16.13 -5.43
N LEU A 387 5.28 15.43 -4.39
CA LEU A 387 4.49 15.08 -3.21
C LEU A 387 5.12 15.68 -1.96
N ALA A 388 4.32 16.31 -1.10
CA ALA A 388 4.76 16.73 0.22
C ALA A 388 3.68 16.46 1.26
N GLY A 389 4.09 16.14 2.49
CA GLY A 389 3.18 15.84 3.58
C GLY A 389 3.70 16.31 4.93
N LEU A 390 2.81 16.87 5.74
CA LEU A 390 3.04 17.18 7.16
C LEU A 390 1.89 16.63 7.99
N GLY A 391 2.19 16.03 9.14
CA GLY A 391 1.18 15.44 10.00
C GLY A 391 1.57 15.47 11.47
N ALA A 392 0.56 15.50 12.33
CA ALA A 392 0.68 15.34 13.76
C ALA A 392 -0.40 14.38 14.27
N LYS A 393 -0.01 13.42 15.12
CA LYS A 393 -0.93 12.49 15.80
C LYS A 393 -0.77 12.64 17.31
N TYR A 394 -1.83 13.11 17.94
CA TYR A 394 -1.95 13.26 19.39
C TYR A 394 -2.76 12.10 19.98
N LEU A 395 -2.13 11.27 20.81
CA LEU A 395 -2.76 10.17 21.54
C LEU A 395 -3.40 10.73 22.83
N ILE A 396 -4.71 10.95 22.81
CA ILE A 396 -5.42 11.54 23.93
C ILE A 396 -5.40 10.57 25.12
N ASN A 397 -5.71 9.31 24.86
CA ASN A 397 -5.64 8.20 25.79
C ASN A 397 -5.56 6.87 24.99
N ARG A 398 -5.75 5.73 25.67
CA ARG A 398 -5.75 4.40 25.04
C ARG A 398 -6.79 4.20 23.95
N ASN A 399 -7.87 4.99 23.98
CA ASN A 399 -9.05 4.79 23.15
C ASN A 399 -9.27 5.90 22.14
N PHE A 400 -8.65 7.06 22.30
CA PHE A 400 -8.90 8.21 21.44
C PHE A 400 -7.59 8.83 20.94
N SER A 401 -7.58 9.20 19.68
CA SER A 401 -6.50 9.97 19.07
C SER A 401 -7.06 11.11 18.21
N LEU A 402 -6.35 12.23 18.19
CA LEU A 402 -6.61 13.35 17.30
C LEU A 402 -5.43 13.46 16.33
N SER A 403 -5.73 13.56 15.04
CA SER A 403 -4.74 13.66 13.98
C SER A 403 -5.04 14.89 13.14
N GLY A 404 -4.00 15.60 12.69
CA GLY A 404 -4.14 16.74 11.78
C GLY A 404 -2.97 16.81 10.83
N GLY A 405 -3.19 17.29 9.61
CA GLY A 405 -2.12 17.41 8.63
C GLY A 405 -2.51 18.05 7.32
N TYR A 406 -1.50 18.08 6.46
CA TYR A 406 -1.48 18.76 5.17
C TYR A 406 -0.77 17.87 4.16
N GLY A 407 -1.32 17.79 2.95
CA GLY A 407 -0.70 17.17 1.80
C GLY A 407 -0.71 18.11 0.61
N TYR A 408 0.35 18.06 -0.18
CA TYR A 408 0.48 18.72 -1.46
C TYR A 408 0.81 17.67 -2.53
N ARG A 409 0.13 17.76 -3.66
CA ARG A 409 0.40 17.00 -4.86
C ARG A 409 0.39 17.94 -6.05
N SER A 410 1.43 17.88 -6.85
CA SER A 410 1.48 18.54 -8.15
C SER A 410 1.75 17.50 -9.21
N ARG A 411 1.11 17.62 -10.38
CA ARG A 411 1.47 16.90 -11.59
C ARG A 411 1.86 17.90 -12.65
N ASP A 412 3.08 17.76 -13.16
CA ASP A 412 3.55 18.41 -14.39
C ASP A 412 3.56 17.37 -15.51
N SER A 413 2.90 17.64 -16.62
CA SER A 413 2.84 16.72 -17.76
C SER A 413 3.29 17.40 -19.05
N ASN A 414 3.92 16.64 -19.93
CA ASN A 414 4.18 17.12 -21.29
C ASN A 414 2.91 17.12 -22.19
N VAL A 415 1.77 16.64 -21.67
CA VAL A 415 0.47 16.67 -22.36
C VAL A 415 -0.38 17.83 -21.84
N ALA A 416 -0.76 18.73 -22.76
CA ALA A 416 -1.53 19.92 -22.43
C ALA A 416 -2.83 19.60 -21.67
N GLY A 417 -3.08 20.35 -20.60
CA GLY A 417 -4.29 20.22 -19.76
C GLY A 417 -4.26 19.05 -18.77
N SER A 418 -3.15 18.30 -18.71
CA SER A 418 -2.96 17.24 -17.72
C SER A 418 -2.33 17.75 -16.43
N ASP A 419 -1.77 18.95 -16.40
CA ASP A 419 -1.17 19.52 -15.19
C ASP A 419 -2.22 19.74 -14.10
N PHE A 420 -1.85 19.65 -12.82
CA PHE A 420 -2.70 20.12 -11.73
C PHE A 420 -1.90 20.32 -10.44
N ASP A 421 -2.43 21.17 -9.57
CA ASP A 421 -2.00 21.27 -8.17
C ASP A 421 -3.17 20.94 -7.24
N GLU A 422 -2.86 20.29 -6.13
CA GLU A 422 -3.83 19.85 -5.14
C GLU A 422 -3.26 20.05 -3.74
N ASN A 423 -4.03 20.74 -2.90
CA ASN A 423 -3.74 20.95 -1.49
C ASN A 423 -4.85 20.34 -0.65
N VAL A 424 -4.49 19.47 0.28
CA VAL A 424 -5.45 18.84 1.18
C VAL A 424 -5.06 19.10 2.62
N VAL A 425 -5.96 19.70 3.41
CA VAL A 425 -5.82 19.85 4.86
C VAL A 425 -6.85 18.97 5.54
N MET A 426 -6.46 18.25 6.59
CA MET A 426 -7.38 17.33 7.27
C MET A 426 -7.21 17.30 8.78
N VAL A 427 -8.31 16.97 9.47
CA VAL A 427 -8.37 16.66 10.89
C VAL A 427 -9.18 15.37 11.06
N ARG A 428 -8.67 14.43 11.86
CA ARG A 428 -9.31 13.14 12.13
C ARG A 428 -9.36 12.85 13.62
N LEU A 429 -10.54 12.47 14.10
CA LEU A 429 -10.74 11.86 15.41
C LEU A 429 -10.83 10.35 15.22
N GLY A 430 -9.94 9.60 15.87
CA GLY A 430 -9.96 8.14 15.88
C GLY A 430 -10.34 7.61 17.25
N ALA A 431 -11.22 6.61 17.29
CA ALA A 431 -11.56 5.83 18.46
C ALA A 431 -11.18 4.36 18.26
N GLN A 432 -10.49 3.73 19.21
CA GLN A 432 -10.06 2.32 19.13
C GLN A 432 -10.20 1.63 20.48
N LEU A 433 -10.58 0.34 20.51
CA LEU A 433 -10.70 -0.44 21.76
C LEU A 433 -9.57 -1.44 21.94
#